data_AF-A0A2Z6S1Y7-F1
#
_entry.id   AF-A0A2Z6S1Y7-F1
#
_cell.length_a   1.000
_cell.length_b   1.000
_cell.length_c   1.000
_cell.angle_alpha   90.00
_cell.angle_beta   90.00
_cell.angle_gamma   90.00
#
_symmetry.space_group_name_H-M   'P 1'
#
loop_
_entity.id
_entity.type
_entity.pdbx_description
1 polymer ?
#
loop_
_entity_poly.entity_id
_entity_poly.type
_entity_poly.pdbx_seq_one_letter_code
_entity_poly.pdbx_strand_id
1 'polypeptide(L)'
;MTILKITDPYNTNITIGLATKPNPCFRIPGLNLYSINYHSINGKKFNNNNIGIEYRPEWKVEDIISCGYYSDSSEVFFTRNGDFLGEAFTGIKHIWFPIISANDSYVIKINFRNNPDNKFKYKEAIDYDFDKPILLSRRRRFKKN
;
A
#
# COMPACT_ATOMS: atom_id res chain seq x y z
N MET A 1 6.93 -3.45 -1.66
CA MET A 1 6.85 -4.81 -2.22
C MET A 1 7.29 -4.76 -3.66
N THR A 2 8.11 -5.71 -4.10
CA THR A 2 8.44 -5.96 -5.51
C THR A 2 7.79 -7.26 -5.94
N ILE A 3 7.09 -7.27 -7.07
CA ILE A 3 6.54 -8.51 -7.63
C ILE A 3 7.62 -9.17 -8.49
N LEU A 4 8.02 -10.39 -8.12
CA LEU A 4 9.07 -11.14 -8.83
C LEU A 4 8.47 -12.12 -9.85
N LYS A 5 7.37 -12.77 -9.49
CA LYS A 5 6.70 -13.76 -10.36
C LYS A 5 5.23 -13.87 -10.00
N ILE A 6 4.39 -14.10 -11.00
CA ILE A 6 3.00 -14.54 -10.87
C ILE A 6 2.78 -15.73 -11.80
N THR A 7 1.88 -16.64 -11.42
CA THR A 7 1.65 -17.88 -12.17
C THR A 7 0.75 -17.63 -13.37
N ASP A 8 -0.34 -16.88 -13.17
CA ASP A 8 -1.23 -16.44 -14.25
C ASP A 8 -1.32 -14.91 -14.27
N PRO A 9 -0.64 -14.22 -15.21
CA PRO A 9 -0.63 -12.76 -15.25
C PRO A 9 -1.99 -12.09 -15.46
N TYR A 10 -2.96 -12.80 -16.02
CA TYR A 10 -4.26 -12.24 -16.37
C TYR A 10 -5.30 -12.47 -15.27
N ASN A 11 -5.12 -13.53 -14.45
CA ASN A 11 -6.07 -13.89 -13.40
C ASN A 11 -5.53 -13.71 -11.97
N THR A 12 -4.22 -13.53 -11.78
CA THR A 12 -3.63 -13.32 -10.45
C THR A 12 -3.84 -11.88 -9.98
N ASN A 13 -4.77 -11.68 -9.07
CA ASN A 13 -4.98 -10.42 -8.37
C ASN A 13 -4.18 -10.42 -7.05
N ILE A 14 -3.15 -9.57 -6.99
CA ILE A 14 -2.39 -9.28 -5.78
C ILE A 14 -2.95 -8.02 -5.16
N THR A 15 -3.03 -7.99 -3.83
CA THR A 15 -3.48 -6.82 -3.08
C THR A 15 -2.48 -6.45 -2.01
N ILE A 16 -2.37 -5.15 -1.74
CA ILE A 16 -1.54 -4.58 -0.69
C ILE A 16 -2.32 -3.51 0.07
N GLY A 17 -2.14 -3.45 1.38
CA GLY A 17 -2.73 -2.41 2.18
C GLY A 17 -2.55 -2.61 3.68
N LEU A 18 -3.58 -2.24 4.43
CA LEU A 18 -3.57 -2.21 5.89
C LEU A 18 -4.84 -2.85 6.46
N ALA A 19 -4.72 -3.51 7.60
CA ALA A 19 -5.87 -4.06 8.33
C ALA A 19 -5.67 -3.95 9.84
N THR A 20 -6.77 -3.92 10.59
CA THR A 20 -6.75 -4.07 12.05
C THR A 20 -6.78 -5.55 12.44
N LYS A 21 -6.52 -5.84 13.72
CA LYS A 21 -6.78 -7.15 14.30
C LYS A 21 -8.11 -7.15 15.06
N PRO A 22 -8.92 -8.22 14.99
CA PRO A 22 -8.77 -9.39 14.11
C PRO A 22 -9.26 -9.11 12.68
N ASN A 23 -8.60 -9.68 11.67
CA ASN A 23 -9.09 -9.71 10.29
C ASN A 23 -9.09 -11.17 9.81
N PRO A 24 -10.18 -11.69 9.22
CA PRO A 24 -10.24 -13.07 8.75
C PRO A 24 -9.16 -13.39 7.71
N CYS A 25 -8.45 -14.49 7.91
CA CYS A 25 -7.39 -14.96 7.01
C CYS A 25 -7.90 -15.60 5.71
N PHE A 26 -9.19 -15.95 5.64
CA PHE A 26 -9.80 -16.67 4.51
C PHE A 26 -10.47 -15.74 3.48
N ARG A 27 -10.43 -14.42 3.68
CA ARG A 27 -11.07 -13.45 2.77
C ARG A 27 -10.05 -12.41 2.32
N ILE A 28 -10.11 -12.02 1.05
CA ILE A 28 -9.30 -10.93 0.52
C ILE A 28 -9.60 -9.66 1.34
N PRO A 29 -8.60 -9.05 1.99
CA PRO A 29 -8.80 -7.85 2.78
C PRO A 29 -9.21 -6.67 1.89
N GLY A 30 -9.87 -5.67 2.46
CA GLY A 30 -10.55 -4.58 1.73
C GLY A 30 -12.04 -4.86 1.49
N LEU A 31 -12.45 -6.13 1.59
CA LEU A 31 -13.86 -6.56 1.51
C LEU A 31 -14.57 -6.63 2.88
N ASN A 32 -13.86 -6.27 3.95
CA ASN A 32 -14.37 -6.22 5.32
C ASN A 32 -14.15 -4.84 5.94
N LEU A 33 -14.93 -4.53 6.96
CA LEU A 33 -14.67 -3.41 7.87
C LEU A 33 -13.24 -3.46 8.40
N TYR A 34 -12.63 -2.28 8.58
CA TYR A 34 -11.30 -2.10 9.16
C TYR A 34 -10.16 -2.74 8.35
N SER A 35 -10.34 -2.87 7.04
CA SER A 35 -9.31 -3.29 6.12
C SER A 35 -9.36 -2.45 4.84
N ILE A 36 -8.20 -2.05 4.35
CA ILE A 36 -8.05 -1.26 3.14
C ILE A 36 -7.01 -1.87 2.23
N ASN A 37 -7.29 -1.91 0.93
CA ASN A 37 -6.36 -2.49 -0.04
C ASN A 37 -6.39 -1.78 -1.39
N TYR A 38 -5.30 -1.94 -2.12
CA TYR A 38 -5.14 -1.61 -3.53
C TYR A 38 -4.93 -2.90 -4.32
N HIS A 39 -5.67 -3.08 -5.41
CA HIS A 39 -5.68 -4.32 -6.20
C HIS A 39 -4.88 -4.17 -7.49
N SER A 40 -4.19 -5.25 -7.91
CA SER A 40 -3.31 -5.25 -9.08
C SER A 40 -4.05 -5.24 -10.40
N ILE A 41 -5.09 -6.07 -10.54
CA ILE A 41 -5.78 -6.28 -11.83
C ILE A 41 -6.61 -5.06 -12.26
N ASN A 42 -7.33 -4.44 -11.34
CA ASN A 42 -8.29 -3.38 -11.70
C ASN A 42 -7.83 -1.98 -11.27
N GLY A 43 -6.71 -1.87 -10.54
CA GLY A 43 -6.24 -0.58 -10.05
C GLY A 43 -7.22 0.14 -9.10
N LYS A 44 -8.18 -0.60 -8.54
CA LYS A 44 -9.16 -0.04 -7.61
C LYS A 44 -8.67 -0.15 -6.18
N LYS A 45 -9.15 0.78 -5.36
CA LYS A 45 -8.97 0.78 -3.90
C LYS A 45 -10.24 0.26 -3.23
N PHE A 46 -10.06 -0.47 -2.14
CA PHE A 46 -11.13 -1.17 -1.42
C PHE A 46 -11.07 -0.81 0.06
N ASN A 47 -12.22 -0.48 0.64
CA ASN A 47 -12.44 -0.29 2.07
C ASN A 47 -13.89 -0.67 2.35
N ASN A 48 -14.12 -1.85 2.92
CA ASN A 48 -15.45 -2.42 3.14
C ASN A 48 -16.40 -2.31 1.92
N ASN A 49 -15.87 -2.60 0.72
CA ASN A 49 -16.60 -2.45 -0.54
C ASN A 49 -16.38 -3.68 -1.41
N ASN A 50 -17.42 -4.21 -2.06
CA ASN A 50 -17.30 -5.38 -2.94
C ASN A 50 -16.96 -5.05 -4.40
N ILE A 51 -17.19 -3.81 -4.83
CA ILE A 51 -17.01 -3.35 -6.22
C ILE A 51 -15.65 -2.64 -6.39
N GLY A 52 -15.19 -1.98 -5.33
CA GLY A 52 -13.99 -1.15 -5.33
C GLY A 52 -14.23 0.23 -5.95
N ILE A 53 -13.36 1.18 -5.59
CA ILE A 53 -13.41 2.57 -6.02
C ILE A 53 -12.23 2.82 -6.97
N GLU A 54 -12.45 3.55 -8.07
CA GLU A 54 -11.35 3.96 -8.95
C GLU A 54 -10.28 4.73 -8.18
N TYR A 55 -9.03 4.42 -8.49
CA TYR A 55 -7.90 5.05 -7.82
C TYR A 55 -6.78 5.31 -8.82
N ARG A 56 -6.11 4.25 -9.29
CA ARG A 56 -4.91 4.36 -10.14
C ARG A 56 -4.74 3.18 -11.08
N PRO A 57 -3.82 3.25 -12.05
CA PRO A 57 -3.62 2.17 -13.01
C PRO A 57 -3.21 0.86 -12.36
N GLU A 58 -3.66 -0.23 -12.95
CA GLU A 58 -3.17 -1.58 -12.70
C GLU A 58 -1.63 -1.68 -12.66
N TRP A 59 -1.15 -2.66 -11.91
CA TRP A 59 0.27 -2.88 -11.63
C TRP A 59 0.62 -4.36 -11.81
N LYS A 60 1.85 -4.61 -12.23
CA LYS A 60 2.27 -5.90 -12.80
C LYS A 60 3.62 -6.36 -12.24
N VAL A 61 4.08 -7.52 -12.73
CA VAL A 61 5.41 -8.05 -12.40
C VAL A 61 6.48 -6.97 -12.65
N GLU A 62 7.52 -6.99 -11.82
CA GLU A 62 8.63 -6.02 -11.77
C GLU A 62 8.26 -4.64 -11.18
N ASP A 63 6.97 -4.30 -11.03
CA ASP A 63 6.59 -3.09 -10.31
C ASP A 63 6.95 -3.19 -8.83
N ILE A 64 7.36 -2.03 -8.29
CA ILE A 64 7.56 -1.82 -6.87
C ILE A 64 6.38 -1.04 -6.32
N ILE A 65 5.50 -1.72 -5.59
CA ILE A 65 4.35 -1.11 -4.93
C ILE A 65 4.61 -0.95 -3.44
N SER A 66 4.33 0.24 -2.91
CA SER A 66 4.44 0.53 -1.48
C SER A 66 3.12 1.09 -0.95
N CYS A 67 2.88 0.87 0.33
CA CYS A 67 1.78 1.45 1.09
C CYS A 67 2.38 2.36 2.16
N GLY A 68 1.89 3.59 2.26
CA GLY A 68 2.28 4.56 3.29
C GLY A 68 1.06 5.01 4.09
N TYR A 69 1.29 5.34 5.36
CA TYR A 69 0.26 5.86 6.26
C TYR A 69 0.81 7.05 7.05
N TYR A 70 0.15 8.18 6.93
CA TYR A 70 0.39 9.34 7.79
C TYR A 70 -0.56 9.27 8.98
N SER A 71 -0.04 8.96 10.16
CA SER A 71 -0.82 8.84 11.40
C SER A 71 -1.52 10.13 11.80
N ASP A 72 -0.90 11.27 11.50
CA ASP A 72 -1.34 12.59 11.96
C ASP A 72 -2.56 13.07 11.17
N SER A 73 -2.54 12.91 9.84
CA SER A 73 -3.66 13.23 8.96
C SER A 73 -4.61 12.05 8.74
N SER A 74 -4.26 10.86 9.23
CA SER A 74 -5.02 9.62 9.01
C SER A 74 -5.23 9.33 7.52
N GLU A 75 -4.17 9.55 6.74
CA GLU A 75 -4.13 9.42 5.29
C GLU A 75 -3.34 8.18 4.90
N VAL A 76 -3.90 7.38 4.00
CA VAL A 76 -3.22 6.22 3.41
C VAL A 76 -3.03 6.50 1.94
N PHE A 77 -1.83 6.19 1.45
CA PHE A 77 -1.45 6.36 0.07
C PHE A 77 -0.66 5.16 -0.43
N PHE A 78 -0.57 5.04 -1.75
CA PHE A 78 0.26 4.05 -2.39
C PHE A 78 1.32 4.71 -3.25
N THR A 79 2.36 3.97 -3.58
CA THR A 79 3.38 4.41 -4.55
C THR A 79 3.63 3.31 -5.55
N ARG A 80 3.88 3.65 -6.81
CA ARG A 80 4.36 2.72 -7.83
C ARG A 80 5.73 3.17 -8.30
N ASN A 81 6.71 2.29 -8.23
CA ASN A 81 8.08 2.57 -8.65
C ASN A 81 8.70 3.83 -7.99
N GLY A 82 8.25 4.14 -6.76
CA GLY A 82 8.69 5.33 -6.03
C GLY A 82 7.91 6.60 -6.34
N ASP A 83 6.96 6.55 -7.29
CA ASP A 83 6.09 7.68 -7.60
C ASP A 83 4.83 7.64 -6.73
N PHE A 84 4.50 8.80 -6.14
CA PHE A 84 3.32 8.97 -5.32
C PHE A 84 2.05 8.89 -6.17
N LEU A 85 1.14 8.00 -5.77
CA LEU A 85 -0.10 7.75 -6.49
C LEU A 85 -1.26 8.64 -6.01
N GLY A 86 -1.04 9.57 -5.09
CA GLY A 86 -2.14 10.32 -4.47
C GLY A 86 -2.67 9.67 -3.21
N GLU A 87 -3.55 10.39 -2.52
CA GLU A 87 -4.24 9.89 -1.34
C GLU A 87 -5.28 8.82 -1.74
N ALA A 88 -5.15 7.63 -1.17
CA ALA A 88 -6.11 6.55 -1.38
C ALA A 88 -7.27 6.67 -0.39
N PHE A 89 -6.97 6.93 0.88
CA PHE A 89 -8.00 7.03 1.91
C PHE A 89 -7.64 8.14 2.89
N THR A 90 -8.66 8.86 3.36
CA THR A 90 -8.53 10.00 4.27
C THR A 90 -9.48 9.81 5.46
N GLY A 91 -9.09 10.29 6.64
CA GLY A 91 -9.95 10.25 7.83
C GLY A 91 -10.14 8.87 8.44
N ILE A 92 -9.26 7.90 8.11
CA ILE A 92 -9.33 6.53 8.64
C ILE A 92 -8.20 6.26 9.65
N LYS A 93 -8.53 6.35 10.93
CA LYS A 93 -7.55 6.23 12.02
C LYS A 93 -7.69 4.92 12.77
N HIS A 94 -6.72 4.04 12.62
CA HIS A 94 -6.63 2.79 13.37
C HIS A 94 -5.18 2.42 13.71
N ILE A 95 -5.01 1.43 14.58
CA ILE A 95 -3.74 0.70 14.71
C ILE A 95 -3.65 -0.26 13.52
N TRP A 96 -2.87 0.13 12.53
CA TRP A 96 -2.75 -0.59 11.27
C TRP A 96 -1.64 -1.64 11.31
N PHE A 97 -1.91 -2.78 10.70
CA PHE A 97 -0.91 -3.80 10.37
C PHE A 97 -0.82 -3.94 8.85
N PRO A 98 0.39 -4.11 8.29
CA PRO A 98 0.55 -4.36 6.87
C PRO A 98 -0.11 -5.68 6.49
N ILE A 99 -0.80 -5.69 5.35
CA ILE A 99 -1.42 -6.90 4.81
C ILE A 99 -1.18 -6.99 3.30
N ILE A 100 -0.91 -8.20 2.84
CA ILE A 100 -0.77 -8.57 1.44
C ILE A 100 -1.59 -9.83 1.22
N SER A 101 -2.28 -9.92 0.09
CA SER A 101 -3.01 -11.12 -0.28
C SER A 101 -2.96 -11.35 -1.78
N ALA A 102 -3.27 -12.58 -2.21
CA ALA A 102 -3.54 -12.87 -3.61
C ALA A 102 -4.56 -14.01 -3.73
N ASN A 103 -5.18 -14.13 -4.90
CA ASN A 103 -6.08 -15.25 -5.23
C ASN A 103 -5.37 -16.46 -5.86
N ASP A 104 -4.11 -16.32 -6.28
CA ASP A 104 -3.31 -17.38 -6.91
C ASP A 104 -1.82 -17.24 -6.53
N SER A 105 -0.97 -18.14 -7.00
CA SER A 105 0.44 -18.30 -6.64
C SER A 105 1.30 -17.15 -7.15
N TYR A 106 2.04 -16.52 -6.22
CA TYR A 106 2.92 -15.38 -6.47
C TYR A 106 4.26 -15.52 -5.74
N VAL A 107 5.27 -14.79 -6.22
CA VAL A 107 6.54 -14.59 -5.54
C VAL A 107 6.78 -13.08 -5.44
N ILE A 108 6.94 -12.59 -4.23
CA ILE A 108 7.16 -11.17 -3.94
C ILE A 108 8.37 -11.00 -3.02
N LYS A 109 9.03 -9.86 -3.12
CA LYS A 109 10.02 -9.38 -2.16
C LYS A 109 9.40 -8.25 -1.34
N ILE A 110 9.43 -8.38 -0.02
CA ILE A 110 8.95 -7.34 0.89
C ILE A 110 10.15 -6.59 1.47
N ASN A 111 10.00 -5.28 1.60
CA ASN A 111 10.97 -4.42 2.26
C ASN A 111 10.27 -3.70 3.42
N PHE A 112 10.65 -4.05 4.65
CA PHE A 112 10.21 -3.36 5.88
C PHE A 112 11.30 -2.43 6.46
N ARG A 113 12.33 -2.11 5.67
CA ARG A 113 13.47 -1.27 6.07
C ARG A 113 14.14 -1.79 7.36
N ASN A 114 14.42 -3.09 7.40
CA ASN A 114 15.20 -3.72 8.46
C ASN A 114 16.71 -3.68 8.21
N ASN A 115 17.14 -3.20 7.05
CA ASN A 115 18.55 -3.04 6.67
C ASN A 115 18.74 -1.65 6.04
N PRO A 116 19.71 -0.83 6.51
CA PRO A 116 19.96 0.52 6.00
C PRO A 116 20.34 0.57 4.50
N ASP A 117 20.91 -0.49 3.95
CA ASP A 117 21.26 -0.59 2.53
C ASP A 117 20.02 -0.80 1.65
N ASN A 118 18.94 -1.37 2.23
CA ASN A 118 17.70 -1.66 1.53
C ASN A 118 16.73 -0.47 1.60
N LYS A 119 17.11 0.64 0.95
CA LYS A 119 16.33 1.88 0.94
C LYS A 119 14.98 1.71 0.25
N PHE A 120 13.99 2.49 0.71
CA PHE A 120 12.71 2.60 0.00
C PHE A 120 12.91 3.34 -1.33
N LYS A 121 12.16 2.93 -2.35
CA LYS A 121 12.14 3.63 -3.64
C LYS A 121 11.41 4.98 -3.57
N TYR A 122 10.42 5.09 -2.67
CA TYR A 122 9.75 6.36 -2.39
C TYR A 122 10.67 7.27 -1.58
N LYS A 123 11.10 8.38 -2.19
CA LYS A 123 12.16 9.24 -1.65
C LYS A 123 11.79 9.86 -0.30
N GLU A 124 10.54 10.27 -0.12
CA GLU A 124 10.11 10.87 1.15
C GLU A 124 10.10 9.86 2.30
N ALA A 125 9.93 8.56 2.01
CA ALA A 125 10.03 7.52 3.02
C ALA A 125 11.48 7.19 3.45
N ILE A 126 12.50 7.69 2.75
CA ILE A 126 13.91 7.34 3.05
C ILE A 126 14.31 7.83 4.44
N ASP A 127 13.76 8.97 4.88
CA ASP A 127 14.07 9.62 6.14
C ASP A 127 13.26 9.11 7.35
N TYR A 128 12.29 8.21 7.14
CA TYR A 128 11.47 7.60 8.19
C TYR A 128 12.20 6.46 8.94
N ASP A 129 13.50 6.61 9.17
CA ASP A 129 14.33 5.60 9.83
C ASP A 129 14.04 5.50 11.33
N PHE A 130 14.29 4.33 11.93
CA PHE A 130 14.00 4.04 13.34
C PHE A 130 14.70 5.00 14.34
N ASP A 131 15.85 5.55 13.95
CA ASP A 131 16.67 6.44 14.80
C ASP A 131 16.59 7.91 14.42
N LYS A 132 15.80 8.27 13.39
CA LYS A 132 15.59 9.68 13.02
C LYS A 132 14.27 10.16 13.60
N PRO A 133 14.24 11.33 14.28
CA PRO A 133 12.98 11.92 14.70
C PRO A 133 12.10 12.09 13.47
N ILE A 134 10.82 11.73 13.58
CA ILE A 134 9.82 11.94 12.53
C ILE A 134 9.86 13.42 12.18
N LEU A 135 10.45 13.76 11.02
CA LEU A 135 10.51 15.13 10.54
C LEU A 135 9.09 15.55 10.13
N LEU A 136 8.35 16.14 11.08
CA LEU A 136 7.02 16.74 10.90
C LEU A 136 7.01 17.90 9.87
N SER A 137 8.15 18.29 9.32
CA SER A 137 8.36 19.60 8.71
C SER A 137 8.26 19.67 7.18
N ARG A 138 7.91 18.59 6.47
CA ARG A 138 7.73 18.65 4.99
C ARG A 138 6.30 18.44 4.52
N ARG A 139 5.35 19.15 5.16
CA ARG A 139 4.13 19.57 4.46
C ARG A 139 4.47 20.65 3.43
N ARG A 140 5.01 20.28 2.27
CA ARG A 140 4.76 21.09 1.07
C ARG A 140 3.32 20.83 0.66
N ARG A 141 2.43 21.67 1.19
CA ARG A 141 1.12 21.93 0.61
C ARG A 141 1.30 22.07 -0.89
N PHE A 142 0.95 21.05 -1.65
CA PHE A 142 0.52 21.25 -3.03
C PHE A 142 -0.82 21.97 -2.92
N LYS A 143 -0.76 23.30 -2.74
CA LYS A 143 -1.90 24.15 -3.09
C LYS A 143 -2.14 23.92 -4.57
N LYS A 144 -3.32 23.38 -4.90
CA LYS A 144 -3.90 23.48 -6.23
C LYS A 144 -3.83 24.95 -6.65
N ASN A 145 -3.17 25.22 -7.78
CA ASN A 145 -3.53 26.37 -8.61
C ASN A 145 -4.79 26.01 -9.38
#